data_AF-A0A9J6H235-F1
#
_entry.id   AF-A0A9J6H235-F1
#
_cell.length_a   1.000
_cell.length_b   1.000
_cell.length_c   1.000
_cell.angle_alpha   90.00
_cell.angle_beta   90.00
_cell.angle_gamma   90.00
#
_symmetry.space_group_name_H-M   'P 1'
#
loop_
_entity.id
_entity.type
_entity.pdbx_description
1 polymer ?
#
loop_
_entity_poly.entity_id
_entity_poly.type
_entity_poly.pdbx_seq_one_letter_code
_entity_poly.pdbx_strand_id
1 'polypeptide(L)'
;MDEPVVDSDGYPRGDIDVYKVQHARHDIVCLLNDHKPVMKDIEKALHDHHAQVRSGAGGTGNEQELCVEVSGLEPFAVIGTVENGSPAETAGLRSGGKIVKFGSVSCSNFNDLMDVAAVVRHSVDQPINVYVKRGSSTVPLVLTRPACWLLGSEISVSV
;
A
#
# COMPACT_ATOMS: atom_id res chain seq x y z
N MET A 1 -32.42 3.19 8.83
CA MET A 1 -33.26 3.66 7.71
C MET A 1 -34.70 3.21 7.96
N ASP A 2 -35.22 3.43 9.17
CA ASP A 2 -36.37 2.66 9.69
C ASP A 2 -37.53 3.56 10.15
N GLU A 3 -37.44 4.86 9.87
CA GLU A 3 -38.51 5.78 10.21
C GLU A 3 -39.74 5.51 9.33
N PRO A 4 -40.94 5.41 9.93
CA PRO A 4 -42.17 5.21 9.20
C PRO A 4 -42.47 6.42 8.31
N VAL A 5 -42.75 6.18 7.03
CA VAL A 5 -43.09 7.20 6.03
C VAL A 5 -44.59 7.58 6.08
N VAL A 6 -45.30 7.03 7.05
CA VAL A 6 -46.71 7.29 7.35
C VAL A 6 -46.83 8.08 8.66
N ASP A 7 -47.90 8.84 8.78
CA ASP A 7 -48.26 9.57 10.01
C ASP A 7 -48.97 8.65 11.03
N SER A 8 -49.42 9.24 12.14
CA SER A 8 -50.16 8.54 13.21
C SER A 8 -51.53 8.01 12.78
N ASP A 9 -52.13 8.61 11.75
CA ASP A 9 -53.46 8.28 11.24
C ASP A 9 -53.39 7.29 10.06
N GLY A 10 -52.17 6.91 9.64
CA GLY A 10 -51.92 5.93 8.58
C GLY A 10 -51.90 6.53 7.17
N TYR A 11 -51.84 7.85 7.04
CA TYR A 11 -51.74 8.54 5.76
C TYR A 11 -50.27 8.83 5.39
N PRO A 12 -49.95 8.94 4.07
CA PRO A 12 -48.63 9.37 3.62
C PRO A 12 -48.30 10.75 4.18
N ARG A 13 -47.13 10.87 4.80
CA ARG A 13 -46.67 12.14 5.38
C ARG A 13 -46.59 13.23 4.31
N GLY A 14 -47.26 14.36 4.57
CA GLY A 14 -47.30 15.51 3.65
C GLY A 14 -46.03 16.36 3.65
N ASP A 15 -45.18 16.22 4.67
CA ASP A 15 -43.90 16.92 4.83
C ASP A 15 -42.76 16.26 4.05
N ILE A 16 -42.96 15.07 3.48
CA ILE A 16 -41.92 14.27 2.84
C ILE A 16 -42.44 13.69 1.52
N ASP A 17 -41.57 13.63 0.50
CA ASP A 17 -41.87 12.90 -0.74
C ASP A 17 -41.78 11.38 -0.49
N VAL A 18 -42.89 10.80 -0.06
CA VAL A 18 -43.03 9.38 0.29
C VAL A 18 -42.57 8.47 -0.85
N TYR A 19 -42.88 8.84 -2.09
CA TYR A 19 -42.51 8.06 -3.27
C TYR A 19 -41.00 7.98 -3.46
N LYS A 20 -40.31 9.14 -3.41
CA LYS A 20 -38.84 9.16 -3.52
C LYS A 20 -38.16 8.42 -2.37
N VAL A 21 -38.67 8.56 -1.15
CA VAL A 21 -38.13 7.86 0.01
C VAL A 21 -38.28 6.35 -0.15
N GLN A 22 -39.43 5.88 -0.63
CA GLN A 22 -39.67 4.46 -0.82
C GLN A 22 -38.81 3.87 -1.94
N HIS A 23 -38.67 4.58 -3.06
CA HIS A 23 -37.78 4.18 -4.14
C HIS A 23 -36.32 4.12 -3.69
N ALA A 24 -35.82 5.19 -3.07
CA ALA A 24 -34.45 5.24 -2.58
C ALA A 24 -34.16 4.15 -1.54
N ARG A 25 -35.12 3.86 -0.64
CA ARG A 25 -34.97 2.75 0.32
C ARG A 25 -34.92 1.40 -0.38
N HIS A 26 -35.76 1.18 -1.38
CA HIS A 26 -35.74 -0.04 -2.18
C HIS A 26 -34.39 -0.21 -2.88
N ASP A 27 -33.92 0.83 -3.57
CA ASP A 27 -32.64 0.84 -4.27
C ASP A 27 -31.47 0.55 -3.34
N ILE A 28 -31.43 1.21 -2.17
CA ILE A 28 -30.42 0.97 -1.13
C ILE A 28 -30.46 -0.48 -0.66
N VAL A 29 -31.64 -1.04 -0.42
CA VAL A 29 -31.79 -2.43 0.04
C VAL A 29 -31.31 -3.41 -1.03
N CYS A 30 -31.63 -3.18 -2.30
CA CYS A 30 -31.13 -3.98 -3.42
C CYS A 30 -29.61 -3.93 -3.49
N LEU A 31 -29.01 -2.73 -3.53
CA LEU A 31 -27.55 -2.55 -3.54
C LEU A 31 -26.87 -3.20 -2.32
N LEU A 32 -27.48 -3.07 -1.14
CA LEU A 32 -26.97 -3.66 0.09
C LEU A 32 -27.07 -5.18 0.11
N ASN A 33 -28.03 -5.77 -0.60
CA ASN A 33 -28.13 -7.23 -0.71
C ASN A 33 -27.24 -7.77 -1.82
N ASP A 34 -27.08 -7.04 -2.93
CA ASP A 34 -26.30 -7.44 -4.09
C ASP A 34 -24.79 -7.40 -3.85
N HIS A 35 -24.28 -6.53 -2.98
CA HIS A 35 -22.84 -6.53 -2.66
C HIS A 35 -22.45 -7.61 -1.64
N LYS A 36 -23.39 -8.17 -0.86
CA LYS A 36 -23.10 -9.27 0.08
C LYS A 36 -22.49 -10.51 -0.60
N PRO A 37 -23.00 -11.02 -1.73
CA PRO A 37 -22.37 -12.14 -2.43
C PRO A 37 -20.97 -11.78 -2.93
N VAL A 38 -20.78 -10.58 -3.49
CA VAL A 38 -19.47 -10.12 -3.97
C VAL A 38 -18.44 -10.09 -2.83
N MET A 39 -18.82 -9.57 -1.67
CA MET A 39 -17.93 -9.57 -0.49
C MET A 39 -17.59 -10.98 -0.02
N LYS A 40 -18.56 -11.89 -0.04
CA LYS A 40 -18.36 -13.29 0.34
C LYS A 40 -17.42 -14.02 -0.64
N ASP A 41 -17.54 -13.73 -1.92
CA ASP A 41 -16.67 -14.31 -2.95
C ASP A 41 -15.22 -13.81 -2.79
N ILE A 42 -15.04 -12.51 -2.49
CA ILE A 42 -13.72 -11.93 -2.17
C ILE A 42 -13.12 -12.60 -0.93
N GLU A 43 -13.90 -12.72 0.14
CA GLU A 43 -13.47 -13.39 1.38
C GLU A 43 -13.01 -14.83 1.10
N LYS A 44 -13.81 -15.58 0.34
CA LYS A 44 -13.48 -16.95 -0.04
C LYS A 44 -12.20 -17.03 -0.86
N ALA A 45 -12.08 -16.21 -1.91
CA ALA A 45 -10.89 -16.22 -2.77
C ALA A 45 -9.62 -15.88 -1.98
N LEU A 46 -9.71 -14.95 -1.03
CA LEU A 46 -8.60 -14.58 -0.16
C LEU A 46 -8.23 -15.73 0.80
N HIS A 47 -9.21 -16.39 1.40
CA HIS A 47 -8.98 -17.55 2.25
C HIS A 47 -8.37 -18.72 1.47
N ASP A 48 -8.85 -19.01 0.27
CA ASP A 48 -8.32 -20.06 -0.61
C ASP A 48 -6.86 -19.77 -0.98
N HIS A 49 -6.54 -18.52 -1.35
CA HIS A 49 -5.18 -18.08 -1.64
C HIS A 49 -4.26 -18.27 -0.42
N HIS A 50 -4.67 -17.79 0.75
CA HIS A 50 -3.88 -17.94 1.98
C HIS A 50 -3.75 -19.40 2.44
N ALA A 51 -4.78 -20.23 2.25
CA ALA A 51 -4.74 -21.65 2.54
C ALA A 51 -3.75 -22.39 1.63
N GLN A 52 -3.68 -22.01 0.35
CA GLN A 52 -2.73 -22.55 -0.61
C GLN A 52 -1.29 -22.14 -0.27
N VAL A 53 -1.06 -20.87 0.06
CA VAL A 53 0.24 -20.37 0.56
C VAL A 53 0.65 -21.11 1.83
N ARG A 54 -0.29 -21.34 2.77
CA ARG A 54 -0.01 -22.03 4.04
C ARG A 54 0.29 -23.53 3.86
N SER A 55 -0.39 -24.20 2.93
CA SER A 55 -0.20 -25.62 2.63
C SER A 55 1.09 -25.89 1.82
N GLY A 56 1.61 -24.86 1.15
CA GLY A 56 2.86 -24.87 0.39
C GLY A 56 4.15 -24.77 1.21
N ALA A 57 4.07 -24.81 2.55
CA ALA A 57 5.15 -24.66 3.55
C ALA A 57 5.36 -23.22 4.08
N GLY A 58 5.12 -23.05 5.38
CA GLY A 58 5.75 -22.04 6.24
C GLY A 58 5.27 -20.61 6.08
N GLY A 59 4.36 -20.17 6.95
CA GLY A 59 3.92 -18.77 6.99
C GLY A 59 5.02 -17.81 7.45
N THR A 60 5.07 -16.65 6.79
CA THR A 60 5.26 -15.31 7.37
C THR A 60 4.63 -14.32 6.39
N GLY A 61 3.93 -13.30 6.88
CA GLY A 61 3.10 -12.41 6.07
C GLY A 61 3.90 -11.70 4.98
N ASN A 62 3.26 -11.44 3.84
CA ASN A 62 3.52 -10.35 2.88
C ASN A 62 4.97 -9.84 2.68
N GLU A 63 5.98 -10.72 2.75
CA GLU A 63 7.39 -10.35 2.54
C GLU A 63 8.04 -11.15 1.40
N GLN A 64 7.34 -12.12 0.80
CA GLN A 64 7.94 -13.10 -0.13
C GLN A 64 7.39 -13.15 -1.56
N GLU A 65 6.47 -12.28 -1.97
CA GLU A 65 6.18 -12.12 -3.42
C GLU A 65 7.24 -11.28 -4.16
N LEU A 66 8.15 -10.59 -3.46
CA LEU A 66 9.18 -9.77 -4.11
C LEU A 66 10.52 -10.48 -4.39
N CYS A 67 10.76 -11.71 -3.96
CA CYS A 67 12.08 -12.32 -4.13
C CYS A 67 12.33 -12.89 -5.55
N VAL A 68 11.28 -13.14 -6.34
CA VAL A 68 11.41 -13.76 -7.67
C VAL A 68 11.56 -12.74 -8.81
N GLU A 69 11.07 -11.51 -8.66
CA GLU A 69 11.10 -10.52 -9.77
C GLU A 69 12.34 -9.61 -9.79
N VAL A 70 13.15 -9.57 -8.72
CA VAL A 70 14.21 -8.54 -8.60
C VAL A 70 15.58 -9.01 -9.12
N SER A 71 15.73 -10.30 -9.43
CA SER A 71 16.99 -10.85 -9.96
C SER A 71 17.28 -10.44 -11.41
N GLY A 72 16.25 -10.02 -12.17
CA GLY A 72 16.37 -9.61 -13.58
C GLY A 72 16.31 -8.10 -13.82
N LEU A 73 16.06 -7.29 -12.79
CA LEU A 73 15.87 -5.84 -12.95
C LEU A 73 17.20 -5.10 -13.04
N GLU A 74 17.26 -4.13 -13.95
CA GLU A 74 18.40 -3.24 -14.09
C GLU A 74 18.40 -2.16 -13.01
N PRO A 75 19.57 -1.81 -12.45
CA PRO A 75 19.65 -0.73 -11.47
C PRO A 75 19.39 0.62 -12.13
N PHE A 76 18.47 1.40 -11.55
CA PHE A 76 18.09 2.72 -12.08
C PHE A 76 18.70 3.90 -11.30
N ALA A 77 19.20 3.67 -10.08
CA ALA A 77 19.78 4.71 -9.24
C ALA A 77 21.04 4.25 -8.52
N VAL A 78 21.92 5.20 -8.19
CA VAL A 78 23.13 4.99 -7.39
C VAL A 78 23.01 5.77 -6.09
N ILE A 79 23.42 5.17 -4.98
CA ILE A 79 23.45 5.83 -3.67
C ILE A 79 24.67 6.75 -3.66
N GLY A 80 24.47 8.06 -3.54
CA GLY A 80 25.55 9.04 -3.45
C GLY A 80 26.28 8.99 -2.11
N THR A 81 25.82 9.77 -1.15
CA THR A 81 26.37 9.82 0.20
C THR A 81 25.30 9.46 1.23
N VAL A 82 25.68 8.66 2.22
CA VAL A 82 24.81 8.30 3.35
C VAL A 82 25.34 9.03 4.59
N GLU A 83 24.47 9.78 5.26
CA GLU A 83 24.82 10.49 6.49
C GLU A 83 24.80 9.54 7.71
N ASN A 84 25.74 9.76 8.63
CA ASN A 84 25.88 8.95 9.84
C ASN A 84 24.73 9.24 10.82
N GLY A 85 23.99 8.22 11.24
CA GLY A 85 22.77 8.32 12.05
C GLY A 85 21.47 8.50 11.26
N SER A 86 21.52 8.38 9.93
CA SER A 86 20.36 8.56 9.03
C SER A 86 19.51 7.28 8.85
N PRO A 87 18.30 7.36 8.24
CA PRO A 87 17.46 6.19 7.93
C PRO A 87 18.19 5.22 7.05
N ALA A 88 18.91 5.79 6.10
CA ALA A 88 19.64 5.07 5.09
C ALA A 88 20.78 4.28 5.73
N GLU A 89 21.53 4.87 6.66
CA GLU A 89 22.58 4.15 7.39
C GLU A 89 22.01 3.03 8.26
N THR A 90 20.95 3.32 9.02
CA THR A 90 20.30 2.34 9.90
C THR A 90 19.72 1.18 9.10
N ALA A 91 19.20 1.46 7.89
CA ALA A 91 18.73 0.46 6.94
C ALA A 91 19.86 -0.33 6.25
N GLY A 92 21.13 0.05 6.46
CA GLY A 92 22.29 -0.59 5.86
C GLY A 92 22.57 -0.21 4.40
N LEU A 93 22.03 0.93 3.94
CA LEU A 93 22.42 1.54 2.65
C LEU A 93 23.86 2.05 2.75
N ARG A 94 24.59 1.94 1.65
CA ARG A 94 26.00 2.32 1.56
C ARG A 94 26.22 3.15 0.31
N SER A 95 27.05 4.19 0.41
CA SER A 95 27.52 4.99 -0.71
C SER A 95 28.07 4.09 -1.83
N GLY A 96 27.72 4.39 -3.08
CA GLY A 96 28.08 3.62 -4.27
C GLY A 96 27.24 2.37 -4.53
N GLY A 97 26.24 2.05 -3.68
CA GLY A 97 25.32 0.95 -3.94
C GLY A 97 24.35 1.26 -5.08
N LYS A 98 23.98 0.25 -5.88
CA LYS A 98 23.06 0.40 -7.01
C LYS A 98 21.66 -0.07 -6.63
N ILE A 99 20.66 0.81 -6.71
CA ILE A 99 19.28 0.50 -6.36
C ILE A 99 18.57 -0.12 -7.55
N VAL A 100 17.92 -1.25 -7.31
CA VAL A 100 17.15 -2.02 -8.29
C VAL A 100 15.65 -1.75 -8.13
N LYS A 101 15.18 -1.63 -6.88
CA LYS A 101 13.79 -1.34 -6.53
C LYS A 101 13.72 -0.57 -5.22
N PHE A 102 12.84 0.42 -5.15
CA PHE A 102 12.60 1.25 -3.97
C PHE A 102 11.10 1.33 -3.70
N GLY A 103 10.60 0.54 -2.76
CA GLY A 103 9.17 0.42 -2.49
C GLY A 103 8.38 0.05 -3.74
N SER A 104 7.55 0.97 -4.21
CA SER A 104 6.75 0.87 -5.45
C SER A 104 7.47 1.31 -6.72
N VAL A 105 8.66 1.92 -6.61
CA VAL A 105 9.44 2.45 -7.73
C VAL A 105 10.46 1.41 -8.20
N SER A 106 10.46 1.14 -9.49
CA SER A 106 11.37 0.23 -10.19
C SER A 106 11.85 0.90 -11.48
N CYS A 107 12.83 0.31 -12.18
CA CYS A 107 13.32 0.83 -13.46
C CYS A 107 12.20 1.10 -14.50
N SER A 108 11.10 0.34 -14.47
CA SER A 108 9.96 0.52 -15.39
C SER A 108 9.02 1.68 -15.04
N ASN A 109 9.06 2.18 -13.80
CA ASN A 109 8.15 3.21 -13.27
C ASN A 109 8.92 4.42 -12.71
N PHE A 110 10.21 4.54 -13.02
CA PHE A 110 11.04 5.64 -12.54
C PHE A 110 11.07 6.73 -13.61
N ASN A 111 10.47 7.90 -13.31
CA ASN A 111 10.59 9.07 -14.18
C ASN A 111 11.58 10.08 -13.61
N ASP A 112 11.48 10.39 -12.31
CA ASP A 112 12.35 11.35 -11.66
C ASP A 112 12.58 10.98 -10.17
N LEU A 113 13.62 11.57 -9.57
CA LEU A 113 13.94 11.43 -8.15
C LEU A 113 12.78 11.87 -7.24
N MET A 114 11.89 12.72 -7.77
CA MET A 114 10.64 13.12 -7.09
C MET A 114 9.73 11.94 -6.77
N ASP A 115 9.72 10.87 -7.58
CA ASP A 115 8.91 9.68 -7.33
C ASP A 115 9.40 8.94 -6.06
N VAL A 116 10.71 8.82 -5.92
CA VAL A 116 11.36 8.24 -4.73
C VAL A 116 11.07 9.11 -3.51
N ALA A 117 11.20 10.43 -3.64
CA ALA A 117 10.87 11.37 -2.57
C ALA A 117 9.39 11.29 -2.17
N ALA A 118 8.47 11.15 -3.13
CA ALA A 118 7.06 11.00 -2.88
C ALA A 118 6.77 9.72 -2.07
N VAL A 119 7.36 8.58 -2.43
CA VAL A 119 7.21 7.33 -1.67
C VAL A 119 7.70 7.50 -0.23
N VAL A 120 8.88 8.10 -0.04
CA VAL A 120 9.41 8.37 1.30
C VAL A 120 8.51 9.31 2.13
N ARG A 121 7.88 10.29 1.48
CA ARG A 121 6.97 11.25 2.15
C ARG A 121 5.64 10.62 2.55
N HIS A 122 5.11 9.67 1.77
CA HIS A 122 3.83 9.02 2.07
C HIS A 122 4.00 7.82 3.02
N SER A 123 5.20 7.28 3.17
CA SER A 123 5.49 6.11 4.01
C SER A 123 6.07 6.47 5.40
N VAL A 124 5.58 7.54 6.04
CA VAL A 124 5.98 7.90 7.41
C VAL A 124 5.56 6.78 8.38
N ASP A 125 6.48 6.33 9.23
CA ASP A 125 6.33 5.20 10.17
C ASP A 125 5.97 3.85 9.52
N GLN A 126 6.17 3.72 8.20
CA GLN A 126 5.99 2.46 7.48
C GLN A 126 7.35 1.95 6.96
N PRO A 127 7.62 0.64 7.03
CA PRO A 127 8.82 0.06 6.44
C PRO A 127 8.75 0.12 4.91
N ILE A 128 9.82 0.61 4.28
CA ILE A 128 9.97 0.67 2.82
C ILE A 128 11.00 -0.37 2.39
N ASN A 129 10.61 -1.33 1.56
CA ASN A 129 11.52 -2.34 1.04
C ASN A 129 12.39 -1.77 -0.08
N VAL A 130 13.71 -1.85 0.06
CA VAL A 130 14.69 -1.35 -0.90
C VAL A 130 15.61 -2.49 -1.32
N TYR A 131 15.84 -2.65 -2.61
CA TYR A 131 16.69 -3.70 -3.17
C TYR A 131 17.94 -3.09 -3.76
N VAL A 132 19.11 -3.52 -3.28
CA VAL A 132 20.40 -2.97 -3.70
C VAL A 132 21.26 -4.08 -4.29
N LYS A 133 21.80 -3.85 -5.49
CA LYS A 133 22.73 -4.73 -6.17
C LYS A 133 24.15 -4.49 -5.65
N ARG A 134 24.76 -5.53 -5.09
CA ARG A 134 26.15 -5.59 -4.64
C ARG A 134 26.87 -6.68 -5.44
N GLY A 135 27.57 -6.28 -6.50
CA GLY A 135 28.17 -7.22 -7.45
C GLY A 135 27.10 -7.95 -8.27
N SER A 136 27.06 -9.28 -8.16
CA SER A 136 26.07 -10.14 -8.84
C SER A 136 24.83 -10.45 -7.99
N SER A 137 24.82 -10.09 -6.71
CA SER A 137 23.73 -10.40 -5.78
C SER A 137 22.91 -9.16 -5.44
N THR A 138 21.60 -9.32 -5.37
CA THR A 138 20.68 -8.28 -4.89
C THR A 138 20.38 -8.53 -3.42
N VAL A 139 20.60 -7.51 -2.59
CA VAL A 139 20.36 -7.55 -1.15
C VAL A 139 19.08 -6.76 -0.83
N PRO A 140 18.06 -7.39 -0.23
CA PRO A 140 16.90 -6.68 0.30
C PRO A 140 17.29 -5.94 1.58
N LEU A 141 16.85 -4.70 1.69
CA LEU A 141 17.03 -3.81 2.83
C LEU A 141 15.67 -3.21 3.19
N VAL A 142 15.46 -2.88 4.46
CA VAL A 142 14.22 -2.24 4.93
C VAL A 142 14.58 -0.86 5.46
N LEU A 143 14.03 0.16 4.82
CA LEU A 143 14.18 1.54 5.22
C LEU A 143 12.95 1.96 6.01
N THR A 144 13.10 2.10 7.32
CA THR A 144 12.07 2.64 8.19
C THR A 144 12.38 4.09 8.48
N ARG A 145 11.45 4.99 8.21
CA ARG A 145 11.53 6.38 8.66
C ARG A 145 10.99 6.45 10.10
N PRO A 146 11.81 6.72 11.13
CA PRO A 146 11.32 7.05 12.46
C PRO A 146 10.71 8.46 12.47
N ALA A 147 9.55 8.61 13.12
CA ALA A 147 8.84 9.88 13.30
C ALA A 147 9.68 11.07 13.83
N CYS A 148 10.83 10.83 14.48
CA CYS A 148 11.57 11.90 15.19
C CYS A 148 12.68 12.61 14.40
N TRP A 149 12.89 12.35 13.11
CA TRP A 149 13.93 13.03 12.31
C TRP A 149 13.51 14.38 11.72
N LEU A 150 12.86 15.21 12.55
CA LEU A 150 12.59 16.63 12.29
C LEU A 150 13.63 17.54 12.97
N LEU A 151 14.90 17.15 12.96
CA LEU A 151 15.98 18.07 13.31
C LEU A 151 17.17 17.92 12.33
N GLY A 152 16.99 18.48 11.13
CA GLY A 152 18.10 19.17 10.46
C GLY A 152 19.02 18.42 9.50
N SER A 153 18.59 17.35 8.82
CA SER A 153 19.43 16.72 7.78
C SER A 153 18.69 16.58 6.46
N GLU A 154 18.91 17.52 5.56
CA GLU A 154 18.50 17.45 4.15
C GLU A 154 19.21 16.27 3.48
N ILE A 155 18.42 15.39 2.84
CA ILE A 155 18.95 14.31 2.01
C ILE A 155 19.50 14.97 0.74
N SER A 156 20.81 15.25 0.70
CA SER A 156 21.50 15.70 -0.51
C SER A 156 21.84 14.49 -1.37
N VAL A 157 21.07 14.27 -2.44
CA VAL A 157 21.41 13.33 -3.51
C VAL A 157 22.15 14.15 -4.58
N SER A 158 23.45 13.89 -4.77
CA SER A 158 24.28 14.51 -5.82
C SER A 158 24.57 13.51 -6.94
N VAL A 159 24.57 14.04 -8.18
CA VAL A 159 24.65 13.36 -9.51
C VAL A 159 25.89 12.49 -9.68
#